data_AF-A0A2B4R307-F1
#
_entry.id   AF-A0A2B4R307-F1
#
_cell.length_a   1.000
_cell.length_b   1.000
_cell.length_c   1.000
_cell.angle_alpha   90.00
_cell.angle_beta   90.00
_cell.angle_gamma   90.00
#
_symmetry.space_group_name_H-M   'P 1'
#
loop_
_entity.id
_entity.type
_entity.pdbx_description
1 polymer ?
#
loop_
_entity_poly.entity_id
_entity_poly.type
_entity_poly.pdbx_seq_one_letter_code
_entity_poly.pdbx_strand_id
1 'polypeptide(L)'
;GATIANDRATHNIEKAFGYMERGMKKRYEDHTHPLLKMETKPVKAYQNRRESQTLEELALLKGDDPAVRMEGLLIRERILGTENTMLLDNIRYSGSVFAESQQFEVCIGLWIRAMEIAMNGDVPVAEDVGNCIDLFAEMVQGGHRLGSKTVDEVIEKLVDANEKLTGKLRSWKSQKGHEKEEQETLLFYALYLLMIYTKVQDPLEMKNSPMIICLQRFLRSNPRTRDGNTLLHLAVWHKTPVHKARVKILCKLPCVEIIKVILFAGCDVNAVNEEGDTPLHLAVTLKPKPEERETLKEMLELLLVNGAFTKLVNTNYLTAMDCCETEEARMILLRKSRQNAMKVDANVDIYSFGVLLCEICIREQPEPDRREEQVVMVNNRALRALIWRCLSRAPEERPSMEDIIGEL
;
A
#
# COMPACT_ATOMS: atom_id res chain seq x y z
N GLY A 1 18.73 -2.81 35.07
CA GLY A 1 18.47 -1.41 34.69
C GLY A 1 17.68 -1.36 33.40
N ALA A 2 18.37 -1.53 32.27
CA ALA A 2 17.83 -1.35 30.93
C ALA A 2 16.50 -2.08 30.60
N THR A 3 16.34 -3.34 31.02
CA THR A 3 15.07 -4.08 30.89
C THR A 3 13.95 -3.45 31.69
N ILE A 4 14.19 -3.19 32.99
CA ILE A 4 13.21 -2.65 33.94
C ILE A 4 12.69 -1.26 33.49
N ALA A 5 13.52 -0.46 32.81
CA ALA A 5 13.10 0.83 32.28
C ALA A 5 12.02 0.69 31.19
N ASN A 6 12.05 -0.39 30.42
CA ASN A 6 11.27 -0.56 29.19
C ASN A 6 10.43 -1.85 29.18
N ASP A 7 10.18 -2.47 30.32
CA ASP A 7 9.41 -3.71 30.43
C ASP A 7 8.04 -3.45 31.06
N ARG A 8 6.96 -3.89 30.42
CA ARG A 8 5.58 -3.59 30.85
C ARG A 8 5.27 -4.15 32.24
N ALA A 9 5.78 -5.34 32.59
CA ALA A 9 5.43 -6.03 33.82
C ALA A 9 6.26 -5.56 35.03
N THR A 10 7.53 -5.24 34.79
CA THR A 10 8.50 -4.91 35.83
C THR A 10 8.84 -3.42 35.89
N HIS A 11 8.08 -2.59 35.17
CA HIS A 11 8.38 -1.19 34.96
C HIS A 11 8.62 -0.42 36.28
N ASN A 12 9.83 0.15 36.43
CA ASN A 12 10.15 1.06 37.52
C ASN A 12 11.38 1.90 37.17
N ILE A 13 11.20 3.18 36.83
CA ILE A 13 12.28 4.08 36.40
C ILE A 13 13.34 4.28 37.47
N GLU A 14 12.95 4.52 38.72
CA GLU A 14 13.89 4.76 39.83
C GLU A 14 14.81 3.56 40.05
N LYS A 15 14.24 2.35 40.11
CA LYS A 15 15.00 1.09 40.22
C LYS A 15 15.85 0.88 38.98
N ALA A 16 15.31 1.14 37.79
CA ALA A 16 16.05 0.98 36.54
C ALA A 16 17.31 1.86 36.53
N PHE A 17 17.16 3.15 36.88
CA PHE A 17 18.25 4.11 37.02
C PHE A 17 19.26 3.65 38.08
N GLY A 18 18.81 3.25 39.27
CA GLY A 18 19.70 2.77 40.33
C GLY A 18 20.56 1.57 39.89
N TYR A 19 20.00 0.66 39.10
CA TYR A 19 20.79 -0.44 38.53
C TYR A 19 21.76 0.00 37.42
N MET A 20 21.37 0.98 36.58
CA MET A 20 22.28 1.56 35.58
C MET A 20 23.46 2.26 36.27
N GLU A 21 23.18 3.06 37.29
CA GLU A 21 24.17 3.77 38.08
C GLU A 21 25.12 2.80 38.78
N ARG A 22 24.60 1.73 39.40
CA ARG A 22 25.42 0.66 39.99
C ARG A 22 26.34 0.02 38.94
N GLY A 23 25.82 -0.27 37.75
CA GLY A 23 26.61 -0.81 36.65
C GLY A 23 27.72 0.14 36.19
N MET A 24 27.44 1.44 36.13
CA MET A 24 28.41 2.46 35.77
C MET A 24 29.50 2.62 36.83
N LYS A 25 29.13 2.64 38.12
CA LYS A 25 30.09 2.67 39.24
C LYS A 25 31.07 1.50 39.17
N LYS A 26 30.59 0.31 38.83
CA LYS A 26 31.47 -0.87 38.63
C LYS A 26 32.47 -0.70 37.49
N ARG A 27 32.08 -0.04 36.40
CA ARG A 27 32.98 0.23 35.26
C ARG A 27 34.09 1.21 35.60
N TYR A 28 33.83 2.10 36.56
CA TYR A 28 34.75 3.13 37.06
C TYR A 28 35.39 2.75 38.41
N GLU A 29 35.33 1.48 38.84
CA GLU A 29 36.00 1.05 40.08
C GLU A 29 37.52 1.34 40.01
N ASP A 30 38.18 1.03 38.89
CA ASP A 30 39.52 1.55 38.56
C ASP A 30 39.41 2.87 37.79
N HIS A 31 39.67 3.97 38.49
CA HIS A 31 39.57 5.32 37.93
C HIS A 31 40.68 5.62 36.90
N THR A 32 41.76 4.83 36.90
CA THR A 32 42.88 5.01 35.95
C THR A 32 42.66 4.27 34.64
N HIS A 33 41.86 3.20 34.65
CA HIS A 33 41.52 2.39 33.47
C HIS A 33 40.02 2.04 33.45
N PRO A 34 39.13 3.03 33.25
CA PRO A 34 37.70 2.78 33.24
C PRO A 34 37.30 1.86 32.09
N LEU A 35 36.37 0.94 32.36
CA LEU A 35 35.80 0.03 31.35
C LEU A 35 34.76 0.76 30.50
N LEU A 36 35.24 1.47 29.47
CA LEU A 36 34.39 2.20 28.53
C LEU A 36 33.46 1.26 27.74
N LYS A 37 32.32 1.80 27.32
CA LYS A 37 31.35 1.07 26.50
C LYS A 37 31.73 1.25 25.03
N MET A 38 31.37 0.28 24.20
CA MET A 38 31.56 0.42 22.76
C MET A 38 30.66 1.52 22.22
N GLU A 39 31.23 2.43 21.42
CA GLU A 39 30.44 3.44 20.73
C GLU A 39 29.56 2.78 19.66
N THR A 40 28.28 3.11 19.68
CA THR A 40 27.31 2.69 18.68
C THR A 40 26.94 3.88 17.80
N LYS A 41 26.55 3.60 16.56
CA LYS A 41 26.05 4.64 15.65
C LYS A 41 24.73 5.20 16.21
N PRO A 42 24.56 6.54 16.26
CA PRO A 42 23.31 7.14 16.68
C PRO A 42 22.14 6.65 15.82
N VAL A 43 21.02 6.32 16.48
CA VAL A 43 19.79 5.87 15.82
C VAL A 43 18.77 7.01 15.90
N LYS A 44 18.19 7.39 14.75
CA LYS A 44 17.19 8.48 14.66
C LYS A 44 16.00 8.23 15.59
N ALA A 45 15.51 6.99 15.67
CA ALA A 45 14.42 6.59 16.57
C ALA A 45 14.73 6.83 18.05
N TYR A 46 16.01 6.82 18.43
CA TYR A 46 16.49 7.15 19.78
C TYR A 46 16.89 8.63 19.92
N GLN A 47 16.30 9.49 19.08
CA GLN A 47 16.59 10.93 19.03
C GLN A 47 18.09 11.23 18.79
N ASN A 48 18.81 10.31 18.14
CA ASN A 48 20.27 10.37 17.97
C ASN A 48 21.04 10.52 19.29
N ARG A 49 20.45 10.12 20.42
CA ARG A 49 21.13 10.09 21.72
C ARG A 49 22.27 9.08 21.69
N ARG A 50 23.31 9.36 22.46
CA ARG A 50 24.42 8.45 22.73
C ARG A 50 24.24 7.88 24.12
N GLU A 51 24.57 6.60 24.28
CA GLU A 51 24.59 5.97 25.60
C GLU A 51 25.63 6.69 26.48
N SER A 52 25.23 7.02 27.70
CA SER A 52 26.10 7.67 28.68
C SER A 52 27.38 6.87 28.86
N GLN A 53 28.55 7.52 28.80
CA GLN A 53 29.85 6.90 29.02
C GLN A 53 30.33 7.10 30.46
N THR A 54 30.01 8.24 31.07
CA THR A 54 30.51 8.62 32.41
C THR A 54 29.41 8.61 33.47
N LEU A 55 29.80 8.69 34.75
CA LEU A 55 28.84 8.82 35.86
C LEU A 55 28.12 10.17 35.83
N GLU A 56 28.82 11.22 35.39
CA GLU A 56 28.31 12.58 35.27
C GLU A 56 27.23 12.65 34.19
N GLU A 57 27.49 12.07 33.02
CA GLU A 57 26.50 12.00 31.93
C GLU A 57 25.26 11.22 32.36
N LEU A 58 25.45 10.07 33.02
CA LEU A 58 24.33 9.28 33.52
C LEU A 58 23.53 10.02 34.59
N ALA A 59 24.21 10.79 35.47
CA ALA A 59 23.55 11.56 36.51
C ALA A 59 22.60 12.65 35.96
N LEU A 60 22.86 13.17 34.75
CA LEU A 60 21.98 14.13 34.08
C LEU A 60 20.62 13.54 33.71
N LEU A 61 20.50 12.21 33.60
CA LEU A 61 19.23 11.55 33.27
C LEU A 61 18.34 11.35 34.50
N LYS A 62 18.86 11.60 35.71
CA LYS A 62 18.14 11.32 36.96
C LYS A 62 16.90 12.20 37.06
N GLY A 63 15.72 11.57 37.15
CA GLY A 63 14.43 12.25 37.22
C GLY A 63 13.82 12.62 35.87
N ASP A 64 14.50 12.31 34.75
CA ASP A 64 13.94 12.41 33.40
C ASP A 64 13.55 11.00 32.91
N ASP A 65 12.31 10.61 33.22
CA ASP A 65 11.76 9.29 32.88
C ASP A 65 11.89 8.92 31.38
N PRO A 66 11.52 9.81 30.43
CA PRO A 66 11.83 9.64 29.02
C PRO A 66 13.29 9.33 28.72
N ALA A 67 14.22 10.09 29.30
CA ALA A 67 15.64 9.92 29.02
C ALA A 67 16.18 8.60 29.58
N VAL A 68 15.75 8.19 30.78
CA VAL A 68 16.12 6.88 31.37
C VAL A 68 15.59 5.72 30.52
N ARG A 69 14.39 5.85 29.94
CA ARG A 69 13.86 4.84 29.00
C ARG A 69 14.74 4.71 27.77
N MET A 70 15.09 5.84 27.14
CA MET A 70 15.94 5.87 25.96
C MET A 70 17.35 5.32 26.23
N GLU A 71 17.95 5.68 27.37
CA GLU A 71 19.22 5.10 27.84
C GLU A 71 19.09 3.57 27.99
N GLY A 72 17.98 3.08 28.53
CA GLY A 72 17.69 1.66 28.63
C GLY A 72 17.58 0.96 27.27
N LEU A 73 16.96 1.59 26.26
CA LEU A 73 16.88 1.02 24.92
C LEU A 73 18.26 0.97 24.25
N LEU A 74 19.04 2.05 24.35
CA LEU A 74 20.42 2.12 23.85
C LEU A 74 21.31 1.03 24.45
N ILE A 75 21.25 0.85 25.78
CA ILE A 75 22.01 -0.20 26.48
C ILE A 75 21.63 -1.59 25.96
N ARG A 76 20.33 -1.87 25.79
CA ARG A 76 19.86 -3.18 25.32
C ARG A 76 20.29 -3.45 23.89
N GLU A 77 20.12 -2.49 22.99
CA GLU A 77 20.49 -2.64 21.59
C GLU A 77 22.00 -2.83 21.43
N ARG A 78 22.83 -2.11 22.21
CA ARG A 78 24.29 -2.34 22.23
C ARG A 78 24.65 -3.76 22.66
N ILE A 79 23.98 -4.30 23.69
CA ILE A 79 24.32 -5.61 24.27
C ILE A 79 23.82 -6.75 23.39
N LEU A 80 22.59 -6.65 22.89
CA LEU A 80 21.92 -7.73 22.16
C LEU A 80 22.21 -7.71 20.65
N GLY A 81 22.65 -6.57 20.13
CA GLY A 81 22.81 -6.32 18.69
C GLY A 81 21.56 -5.72 18.06
N THR A 82 21.75 -5.01 16.95
CA THR A 82 20.73 -4.20 16.27
C THR A 82 19.61 -4.99 15.58
N GLU A 83 19.77 -6.30 15.44
CA GLU A 83 18.84 -7.19 14.72
C GLU A 83 18.15 -8.19 15.66
N ASN A 84 18.37 -8.06 16.97
CA ASN A 84 17.86 -9.02 17.94
C ASN A 84 16.37 -8.77 18.23
N THR A 85 15.53 -9.77 17.94
CA THR A 85 14.08 -9.69 18.12
C THR A 85 13.64 -9.56 19.59
N MET A 86 14.51 -9.88 20.56
CA MET A 86 14.26 -9.63 21.99
C MET A 86 14.20 -8.13 22.36
N LEU A 87 14.49 -7.23 21.41
CA LEU A 87 14.33 -5.80 21.57
C LEU A 87 12.88 -5.32 21.33
N LEU A 88 12.09 -6.09 20.57
CA LEU A 88 10.80 -5.65 20.03
C LEU A 88 9.83 -5.22 21.14
N ASP A 89 9.58 -6.08 22.12
CA ASP A 89 8.62 -5.80 23.20
C ASP A 89 8.97 -4.52 23.98
N ASN A 90 10.27 -4.31 24.23
CA ASN A 90 10.73 -3.14 24.97
C ASN A 90 10.59 -1.85 24.15
N ILE A 91 10.92 -1.89 22.85
CA ILE A 91 10.78 -0.75 21.95
C ILE A 91 9.29 -0.42 21.75
N ARG A 92 8.45 -1.43 21.50
CA ARG A 92 7.00 -1.30 21.31
C ARG A 92 6.34 -0.69 22.54
N TYR A 93 6.62 -1.23 23.73
CA TYR A 93 6.07 -0.72 24.99
C TYR A 93 6.49 0.72 25.25
N SER A 94 7.76 1.06 25.04
CA SER A 94 8.20 2.45 25.20
C SER A 94 7.54 3.38 24.20
N GLY A 95 7.34 2.94 22.95
CA GLY A 95 6.51 3.64 21.98
C GLY A 95 5.10 3.93 22.51
N SER A 96 4.41 2.95 23.09
CA SER A 96 3.09 3.16 23.70
C SER A 96 3.10 4.21 24.81
N VAL A 97 4.10 4.18 25.70
CA VAL A 97 4.22 5.18 26.79
C VAL A 97 4.46 6.58 26.25
N PHE A 98 5.24 6.72 25.17
CA PHE A 98 5.43 8.01 24.51
C PHE A 98 4.15 8.50 23.82
N ALA A 99 3.34 7.60 23.24
CA ALA A 99 2.03 7.97 22.69
C ALA A 99 1.07 8.47 23.78
N GLU A 100 1.00 7.80 24.93
CA GLU A 100 0.20 8.24 26.09
C GLU A 100 0.63 9.63 26.59
N SER A 101 1.92 9.96 26.44
CA SER A 101 2.49 11.27 26.77
C SER A 101 2.39 12.30 25.62
N GLN A 102 1.64 12.00 24.54
CA GLN A 102 1.50 12.82 23.33
C GLN A 102 2.82 13.13 22.59
N GLN A 103 3.88 12.38 22.86
CA GLN A 103 5.15 12.45 22.12
C GLN A 103 5.10 11.56 20.87
N PHE A 104 4.17 11.88 19.96
CA PHE A 104 3.84 11.05 18.80
C PHE A 104 5.04 10.78 17.89
N GLU A 105 5.85 11.79 17.59
CA GLU A 105 7.04 11.63 16.73
C GLU A 105 8.03 10.61 17.29
N VAL A 106 8.23 10.59 18.61
CA VAL A 106 9.12 9.62 19.28
C VAL A 106 8.52 8.23 19.24
N CYS A 107 7.23 8.11 19.56
CA CYS A 107 6.49 6.85 19.49
C CYS A 107 6.61 6.20 18.10
N ILE A 108 6.28 6.95 17.05
CA ILE A 108 6.28 6.47 15.68
C ILE A 108 7.70 6.07 15.26
N GLY A 109 8.71 6.89 15.60
CA GLY A 109 10.11 6.54 15.34
C GLY A 109 10.53 5.21 15.99
N LEU A 110 10.10 4.96 17.24
CA LEU A 110 10.34 3.69 17.93
C LEU A 110 9.63 2.52 17.25
N TRP A 111 8.38 2.68 16.85
CA TRP A 111 7.64 1.61 16.16
C TRP A 111 8.17 1.33 14.74
N ILE A 112 8.64 2.34 14.01
CA ILE A 112 9.37 2.13 12.75
C ILE A 112 10.65 1.33 12.99
N ARG A 113 11.41 1.65 14.06
CA ARG A 113 12.59 0.86 14.43
C ARG A 113 12.23 -0.59 14.80
N ALA A 114 11.11 -0.80 15.48
CA ALA A 114 10.61 -2.13 15.78
C ALA A 114 10.27 -2.91 14.49
N MET A 115 9.61 -2.28 13.52
CA MET A 115 9.34 -2.90 12.20
C MET A 115 10.64 -3.30 11.49
N GLU A 116 11.67 -2.46 11.52
CA GLU A 116 12.98 -2.79 10.92
C GLU A 116 13.62 -4.02 11.56
N ILE A 117 13.61 -4.09 12.89
CA ILE A 117 14.14 -5.24 13.64
C ILE A 117 13.30 -6.48 13.35
N ALA A 118 11.97 -6.36 13.33
CA ALA A 118 11.05 -7.45 13.05
C ALA A 118 11.27 -8.02 11.64
N MET A 119 11.36 -7.15 10.63
CA MET A 119 11.64 -7.57 9.25
C MET A 119 12.98 -8.29 9.14
N ASN A 120 14.04 -7.79 9.78
CA ASN A 120 15.35 -8.45 9.75
C ASN A 120 15.33 -9.81 10.46
N GLY A 121 14.58 -9.92 11.56
CA GLY A 121 14.40 -11.14 12.33
C GLY A 121 13.33 -12.10 11.82
N ASP A 122 12.77 -11.87 10.63
CA ASP A 122 11.68 -12.67 10.04
C ASP A 122 10.40 -12.76 10.89
N VAL A 123 10.17 -11.75 11.73
CA VAL A 123 8.96 -11.59 12.55
C VAL A 123 7.90 -10.79 11.76
N PRO A 124 6.61 -11.17 11.82
CA PRO A 124 5.51 -10.41 11.22
C PRO A 124 5.45 -8.96 11.71
N VAL A 125 5.15 -8.02 10.81
CA VAL A 125 5.08 -6.58 11.12
C VAL A 125 3.66 -6.08 11.30
N ALA A 126 2.63 -6.90 11.03
CA ALA A 126 1.24 -6.47 11.12
C ALA A 126 0.92 -5.82 12.47
N GLU A 127 1.41 -6.36 13.59
CA GLU A 127 1.18 -5.78 14.92
C GLU A 127 1.67 -4.31 14.99
N ASP A 128 2.90 -4.05 14.54
CA ASP A 128 3.49 -2.71 14.58
C ASP A 128 2.73 -1.74 13.66
N VAL A 129 2.38 -2.18 12.45
CA VAL A 129 1.62 -1.33 11.50
C VAL A 129 0.22 -1.06 12.03
N GLY A 130 -0.41 -2.06 12.64
CA GLY A 130 -1.70 -1.94 13.30
C GLY A 130 -1.69 -0.91 14.43
N ASN A 131 -0.61 -0.87 15.23
CA ASN A 131 -0.42 0.12 16.29
C ASN A 131 -0.29 1.53 15.70
N CYS A 132 0.51 1.71 14.64
CA CYS A 132 0.61 2.99 13.94
C CYS A 132 -0.75 3.45 13.40
N ILE A 133 -1.54 2.56 12.80
CA ILE A 133 -2.88 2.90 12.27
C ILE A 133 -3.81 3.40 13.38
N ASP A 134 -3.82 2.74 14.55
CA ASP A 134 -4.66 3.16 15.67
C ASP A 134 -4.23 4.54 16.20
N LEU A 135 -2.92 4.77 16.31
CA LEU A 135 -2.36 6.05 16.74
C LEU A 135 -2.65 7.16 15.73
N PHE A 136 -2.45 6.92 14.43
CA PHE A 136 -2.76 7.90 13.39
C PHE A 136 -4.25 8.24 13.37
N ALA A 137 -5.12 7.24 13.55
CA ALA A 137 -6.54 7.49 13.64
C ALA A 137 -6.90 8.32 14.88
N GLU A 138 -6.24 8.09 16.01
CA GLU A 138 -6.35 8.93 17.21
C GLU A 138 -5.91 10.37 16.94
N MET A 139 -4.74 10.56 16.35
CA MET A 139 -4.18 11.88 16.07
C MET A 139 -5.12 12.69 15.17
N VAL A 140 -5.64 12.09 14.10
CA VAL A 140 -6.58 12.75 13.18
C VAL A 140 -7.88 13.11 13.88
N GLN A 141 -8.45 12.23 14.73
CA GLN A 141 -9.67 12.51 15.48
C GLN A 141 -9.47 13.58 16.56
N GLY A 142 -8.31 13.59 17.22
CA GLY A 142 -7.93 14.59 18.21
C GLY A 142 -7.52 15.93 17.61
N GLY A 143 -7.48 16.08 16.28
CA GLY A 143 -7.05 17.29 15.60
C GLY A 143 -5.54 17.58 15.74
N HIS A 144 -4.75 16.57 16.08
CA HIS A 144 -3.29 16.68 16.13
C HIS A 144 -2.72 16.70 14.70
N ARG A 145 -1.61 17.42 14.49
CA ARG A 145 -0.91 17.40 13.20
C ARG A 145 -0.27 16.03 12.98
N LEU A 146 -0.68 15.36 11.91
CA LEU A 146 -0.02 14.18 11.36
C LEU A 146 0.66 14.60 10.05
N GLY A 147 1.97 14.38 9.92
CA GLY A 147 2.70 14.67 8.70
C GLY A 147 2.49 13.59 7.64
N SER A 148 2.32 13.97 6.37
CA SER A 148 2.20 13.00 5.26
C SER A 148 3.41 12.09 5.15
N LYS A 149 4.62 12.65 5.32
CA LYS A 149 5.89 11.90 5.33
C LYS A 149 5.89 10.75 6.34
N THR A 150 5.27 10.97 7.50
CA THR A 150 5.18 9.96 8.56
C THR A 150 4.30 8.79 8.15
N VAL A 151 3.21 9.06 7.44
CA VAL A 151 2.35 8.02 6.87
C VAL A 151 3.07 7.32 5.71
N ASP A 152 3.81 8.06 4.88
CA ASP A 152 4.63 7.51 3.79
C ASP A 152 5.66 6.50 4.32
N GLU A 153 6.39 6.83 5.40
CA GLU A 153 7.37 5.94 6.03
C GLU A 153 6.73 4.62 6.50
N VAL A 154 5.52 4.66 7.10
CA VAL A 154 4.81 3.44 7.53
C VAL A 154 4.27 2.63 6.34
N ILE A 155 3.76 3.30 5.30
CA ILE A 155 3.35 2.63 4.07
C ILE A 155 4.55 1.93 3.44
N GLU A 156 5.72 2.57 3.37
CA GLU A 156 6.94 1.96 2.84
C GLU A 156 7.31 0.67 3.59
N LYS A 157 7.31 0.70 4.93
CA LYS A 157 7.56 -0.51 5.74
C LYS A 157 6.53 -1.62 5.51
N LEU A 158 5.25 -1.27 5.34
CA LEU A 158 4.21 -2.24 4.99
C LEU A 158 4.48 -2.89 3.63
N VAL A 159 4.88 -2.09 2.63
CA VAL A 159 5.16 -2.58 1.27
C VAL A 159 6.38 -3.49 1.26
N ASP A 160 7.47 -3.09 1.92
CA ASP A 160 8.68 -3.89 2.04
C ASP A 160 8.39 -5.26 2.69
N ALA A 161 7.58 -5.26 3.77
CA ALA A 161 7.17 -6.49 4.43
C ALA A 161 6.31 -7.38 3.53
N ASN A 162 5.35 -6.80 2.78
CA ASN A 162 4.53 -7.56 1.84
C ASN A 162 5.36 -8.12 0.67
N GLU A 163 6.34 -7.40 0.14
CA GLU A 163 7.25 -7.90 -0.90
C GLU A 163 8.06 -9.10 -0.39
N LYS A 164 8.61 -8.99 0.84
CA LYS A 164 9.33 -10.09 1.49
C LYS A 164 8.43 -11.31 1.70
N LEU A 165 7.20 -11.10 2.16
CA LEU A 165 6.21 -12.15 2.36
C LEU A 165 5.80 -12.81 1.04
N THR A 166 5.59 -12.02 -0.01
CA THR A 166 5.27 -12.51 -1.36
C THR A 166 6.42 -13.36 -1.91
N GLY A 167 7.67 -12.97 -1.65
CA GLY A 167 8.85 -13.78 -1.96
C GLY A 167 8.85 -15.14 -1.25
N LYS A 168 8.46 -15.19 0.03
CA LYS A 168 8.33 -16.43 0.81
C LYS A 168 7.21 -17.34 0.27
N LEU A 169 6.04 -16.78 -0.06
CA LEU A 169 4.90 -17.52 -0.61
C LEU A 169 5.22 -18.20 -1.95
N ARG A 170 6.10 -17.61 -2.76
CA ARG A 170 6.60 -18.21 -4.02
C ARG A 170 7.57 -19.36 -3.79
N SER A 171 8.17 -19.47 -2.61
CA SER A 171 9.10 -20.55 -2.24
C SER A 171 8.33 -21.80 -1.77
N TRP A 172 8.80 -22.99 -2.16
CA TRP A 172 8.17 -24.27 -1.80
C TRP A 172 8.17 -24.56 -0.28
N LYS A 173 9.02 -23.86 0.51
CA LYS A 173 9.22 -24.11 1.95
C LYS A 173 8.19 -23.43 2.88
N SER A 174 7.15 -22.82 2.33
CA SER A 174 6.23 -21.91 3.03
C SER A 174 5.14 -22.62 3.87
N GLN A 175 4.85 -22.07 5.06
CA GLN A 175 3.59 -22.33 5.77
C GLN A 175 2.49 -21.46 5.15
N LYS A 176 1.96 -21.91 4.00
CA LYS A 176 1.05 -21.13 3.14
C LYS A 176 -0.19 -20.56 3.84
N GLY A 177 -0.64 -21.15 4.96
CA GLY A 177 -1.80 -20.66 5.71
C GLY A 177 -1.54 -19.33 6.43
N HIS A 178 -0.55 -19.32 7.34
CA HIS A 178 -0.22 -18.14 8.15
C HIS A 178 0.29 -16.98 7.29
N GLU A 179 1.09 -17.26 6.25
CA GLU A 179 1.59 -16.21 5.35
C GLU A 179 0.47 -15.54 4.54
N LYS A 180 -0.58 -16.29 4.14
CA LYS A 180 -1.74 -15.71 3.47
C LYS A 180 -2.57 -14.83 4.41
N GLU A 181 -2.72 -15.24 5.66
CA GLU A 181 -3.41 -14.46 6.69
C GLU A 181 -2.68 -13.14 7.00
N GLU A 182 -1.35 -13.17 7.08
CA GLU A 182 -0.54 -11.97 7.22
C GLU A 182 -0.69 -11.07 5.97
N GLN A 183 -0.63 -11.62 4.76
CA GLN A 183 -0.78 -10.83 3.52
C GLN A 183 -2.15 -10.16 3.43
N GLU A 184 -3.21 -10.87 3.80
CA GLU A 184 -4.56 -10.31 3.91
C GLU A 184 -4.62 -9.18 4.93
N THR A 185 -3.98 -9.35 6.09
CA THR A 185 -3.90 -8.30 7.13
C THR A 185 -3.18 -7.06 6.61
N LEU A 186 -2.05 -7.23 5.93
CA LEU A 186 -1.31 -6.12 5.29
C LEU A 186 -2.13 -5.45 4.19
N LEU A 187 -2.96 -6.19 3.45
CA LEU A 187 -3.87 -5.63 2.44
C LEU A 187 -4.94 -4.73 3.07
N PHE A 188 -5.56 -5.15 4.17
CA PHE A 188 -6.48 -4.28 4.92
C PHE A 188 -5.76 -3.06 5.52
N TYR A 189 -4.54 -3.22 6.01
CA TYR A 189 -3.77 -2.12 6.56
C TYR A 189 -3.32 -1.11 5.49
N ALA A 190 -3.00 -1.55 4.28
CA ALA A 190 -2.79 -0.66 3.15
C ALA A 190 -4.04 0.18 2.87
N LEU A 191 -5.23 -0.44 2.87
CA LEU A 191 -6.49 0.28 2.72
C LEU A 191 -6.70 1.30 3.84
N TYR A 192 -6.46 0.93 5.10
CA TYR A 192 -6.64 1.82 6.25
C TYR A 192 -5.66 2.99 6.25
N LEU A 193 -4.41 2.78 5.85
CA LEU A 193 -3.43 3.85 5.68
C LEU A 193 -3.84 4.80 4.55
N LEU A 194 -4.37 4.30 3.43
CA LEU A 194 -4.93 5.15 2.37
C LEU A 194 -6.12 5.97 2.88
N MET A 195 -7.02 5.37 3.65
CA MET A 195 -8.14 6.09 4.29
C MET A 195 -7.65 7.23 5.17
N ILE A 196 -6.63 6.99 5.99
CA ILE A 196 -6.00 8.02 6.82
C ILE A 196 -5.31 9.09 5.96
N TYR A 197 -4.61 8.67 4.91
CA TYR A 197 -3.88 9.57 4.01
C TYR A 197 -4.78 10.62 3.38
N THR A 198 -6.00 10.25 2.98
CA THR A 198 -7.00 11.20 2.44
C THR A 198 -7.45 12.27 3.42
N LYS A 199 -7.16 12.12 4.72
CA LYS A 199 -7.46 13.13 5.76
C LYS A 199 -6.27 14.01 6.10
N VAL A 200 -5.06 13.62 5.69
CA VAL A 200 -3.81 14.29 6.05
C VAL A 200 -3.32 15.21 4.92
N GLN A 201 -3.47 14.81 3.66
CA GLN A 201 -3.04 15.60 2.51
C GLN A 201 -4.20 16.32 1.79
N ASP A 202 -3.85 17.44 1.16
CA ASP A 202 -4.70 18.07 0.14
C ASP A 202 -4.76 17.16 -1.10
N PRO A 203 -5.95 16.84 -1.63
CA PRO A 203 -6.12 15.99 -2.82
C PRO A 203 -5.29 16.41 -4.04
N LEU A 204 -4.87 17.68 -4.13
CA LEU A 204 -4.10 18.21 -5.25
C LEU A 204 -2.62 17.76 -5.26
N GLU A 205 -2.03 17.41 -4.11
CA GLU A 205 -0.63 17.00 -4.01
C GLU A 205 -0.40 15.48 -4.17
N MET A 206 -1.47 14.68 -4.19
CA MET A 206 -1.37 13.21 -4.16
C MET A 206 -0.69 12.60 -5.40
N LYS A 207 -0.70 13.27 -6.56
CA LYS A 207 -0.31 12.66 -7.84
C LYS A 207 1.21 12.44 -8.00
N ASN A 208 2.05 13.16 -7.24
CA ASN A 208 3.51 13.06 -7.31
C ASN A 208 4.14 12.67 -5.96
N SER A 209 3.34 12.09 -5.06
CA SER A 209 3.81 11.70 -3.72
C SER A 209 4.62 10.40 -3.77
N PRO A 210 5.66 10.24 -2.92
CA PRO A 210 6.34 8.95 -2.67
C PRO A 210 5.36 7.80 -2.41
N MET A 211 4.19 8.11 -1.84
CA MET A 211 3.10 7.15 -1.61
C MET A 211 2.67 6.42 -2.90
N ILE A 212 2.58 7.11 -4.05
CA ILE A 212 2.17 6.47 -5.31
C ILE A 212 3.20 5.43 -5.75
N ILE A 213 4.49 5.69 -5.55
CA ILE A 213 5.56 4.75 -5.88
C ILE A 213 5.46 3.51 -4.99
N CYS A 214 5.25 3.69 -3.68
CA CYS A 214 5.01 2.59 -2.76
C CYS A 214 3.74 1.79 -3.14
N LEU A 215 2.65 2.48 -3.50
CA LEU A 215 1.41 1.82 -3.90
C LEU A 215 1.57 1.03 -5.21
N GLN A 216 2.30 1.57 -6.20
CA GLN A 216 2.64 0.86 -7.43
C GLN A 216 3.42 -0.44 -7.14
N ARG A 217 4.42 -0.38 -6.25
CA ARG A 217 5.17 -1.56 -5.78
C ARG A 217 4.27 -2.58 -5.10
N PHE A 218 3.39 -2.10 -4.21
CA PHE A 218 2.42 -2.94 -3.51
C PHE A 218 1.49 -3.67 -4.50
N LEU A 219 0.92 -2.95 -5.46
CA LEU A 219 0.00 -3.50 -6.47
C LEU A 219 0.69 -4.50 -7.41
N ARG A 220 1.97 -4.28 -7.77
CA ARG A 220 2.76 -5.25 -8.56
C ARG A 220 2.96 -6.59 -7.84
N SER A 221 2.96 -6.58 -6.51
CA SER A 221 2.99 -7.82 -5.71
C SER A 221 1.67 -8.58 -5.74
N ASN A 222 0.60 -7.96 -6.26
CA ASN A 222 -0.76 -8.51 -6.36
C ASN A 222 -1.25 -9.17 -5.06
N PRO A 223 -1.18 -8.47 -3.90
CA PRO A 223 -1.71 -8.99 -2.64
C PRO A 223 -3.23 -9.17 -2.74
N ARG A 224 -3.72 -10.29 -2.19
CA ARG A 224 -5.13 -10.68 -2.24
C ARG A 224 -5.62 -11.16 -0.87
N THR A 225 -6.90 -10.97 -0.60
CA THR A 225 -7.56 -11.61 0.56
C THR A 225 -7.73 -13.12 0.35
N ARG A 226 -8.25 -13.82 1.36
CA ARG A 226 -8.63 -15.24 1.22
C ARG A 226 -9.65 -15.47 0.11
N ASP A 227 -10.58 -14.53 -0.06
CA ASP A 227 -11.59 -14.56 -1.13
C ASP A 227 -11.07 -14.04 -2.48
N GLY A 228 -9.76 -13.78 -2.59
CA GLY A 228 -9.13 -13.32 -3.83
C GLY A 228 -9.34 -11.84 -4.15
N ASN A 229 -9.95 -11.07 -3.25
CA ASN A 229 -10.21 -9.64 -3.46
C ASN A 229 -8.88 -8.86 -3.50
N THR A 230 -8.74 -8.01 -4.52
CA THR A 230 -7.63 -7.04 -4.62
C THR A 230 -7.93 -5.78 -3.82
N LEU A 231 -6.94 -4.90 -3.66
CA LEU A 231 -7.13 -3.61 -2.99
C LEU A 231 -8.27 -2.77 -3.62
N LEU A 232 -8.44 -2.85 -4.94
CA LEU A 232 -9.54 -2.15 -5.62
C LEU A 232 -10.91 -2.76 -5.29
N HIS A 233 -11.03 -4.08 -5.20
CA HIS A 233 -12.28 -4.73 -4.74
C HIS A 233 -12.68 -4.22 -3.36
N LEU A 234 -11.72 -4.17 -2.42
CA LEU A 234 -11.98 -3.71 -1.06
C LEU A 234 -12.39 -2.22 -1.02
N ALA A 235 -11.78 -1.38 -1.86
CA ALA A 235 -12.06 0.05 -1.89
C ALA A 235 -13.45 0.39 -2.49
N VAL A 236 -13.95 -0.39 -3.45
CA VAL A 236 -15.25 -0.16 -4.10
C VAL A 236 -16.42 -0.84 -3.38
N TRP A 237 -16.15 -1.89 -2.61
CA TRP A 237 -17.22 -2.68 -2.02
C TRP A 237 -17.71 -2.10 -0.69
N HIS A 238 -18.98 -1.72 -0.65
CA HIS A 238 -19.60 -1.10 0.53
C HIS A 238 -19.74 -2.05 1.73
N LYS A 239 -19.60 -3.37 1.51
CA LYS A 239 -19.63 -4.39 2.58
C LYS A 239 -18.24 -4.75 3.10
N THR A 240 -17.17 -4.15 2.56
CA THR A 240 -15.80 -4.38 3.03
C THR A 240 -15.70 -4.14 4.54
N PRO A 241 -15.25 -5.14 5.33
CA PRO A 241 -15.15 -4.98 6.77
C PRO A 241 -13.99 -4.04 7.13
N VAL A 242 -14.31 -3.00 7.90
CA VAL A 242 -13.30 -2.15 8.55
C VAL A 242 -13.20 -2.59 10.01
N HIS A 243 -12.21 -3.43 10.31
CA HIS A 243 -12.04 -4.08 11.61
C HIS A 243 -11.67 -3.08 12.71
N LYS A 244 -10.94 -2.01 12.38
CA LYS A 244 -10.54 -0.97 13.33
C LYS A 244 -11.61 0.11 13.46
N ALA A 245 -12.27 0.16 14.61
CA ALA A 245 -13.39 1.08 14.86
C ALA A 245 -13.04 2.55 14.65
N ARG A 246 -11.83 2.98 15.04
CA ARG A 246 -11.38 4.37 14.86
C ARG A 246 -11.23 4.74 13.38
N VAL A 247 -10.70 3.83 12.56
CA VAL A 247 -10.57 4.03 11.10
C VAL A 247 -11.94 4.12 10.44
N LYS A 248 -12.90 3.30 10.86
CA LYS A 248 -14.28 3.30 10.36
C LYS A 248 -15.00 4.64 10.55
N ILE A 249 -14.64 5.40 11.59
CA ILE A 249 -15.19 6.74 11.85
C ILE A 249 -14.60 7.78 10.90
N LEU A 250 -13.35 7.62 10.48
CA LEU A 250 -12.64 8.60 9.62
C LEU A 250 -13.17 8.60 8.19
N CYS A 251 -13.36 7.42 7.61
CA CYS A 251 -13.73 7.27 6.22
C CYS A 251 -14.69 6.08 6.05
N LYS A 252 -15.72 6.27 5.23
CA LYS A 252 -16.68 5.23 4.85
C LYS A 252 -16.31 4.72 3.46
N LEU A 253 -16.50 3.42 3.26
CA LEU A 253 -16.35 2.79 1.95
C LEU A 253 -17.73 2.66 1.28
N PRO A 254 -17.83 2.82 -0.05
CA PRO A 254 -16.74 3.17 -0.96
C PRO A 254 -16.31 4.65 -0.86
N CYS A 255 -15.02 4.91 -1.11
CA CYS A 255 -14.45 6.25 -1.12
C CYS A 255 -13.78 6.53 -2.47
N VAL A 256 -14.34 7.51 -3.18
CA VAL A 256 -13.93 7.87 -4.55
C VAL A 256 -12.48 8.33 -4.60
N GLU A 257 -12.01 9.08 -3.61
CA GLU A 257 -10.64 9.58 -3.54
C GLU A 257 -9.63 8.43 -3.48
N ILE A 258 -9.91 7.41 -2.66
CA ILE A 258 -9.09 6.21 -2.56
C ILE A 258 -9.10 5.45 -3.89
N ILE A 259 -10.27 5.29 -4.50
CA ILE A 259 -10.42 4.60 -5.79
C ILE A 259 -9.60 5.31 -6.88
N LYS A 260 -9.66 6.65 -6.96
CA LYS A 260 -8.85 7.45 -7.91
C LYS A 260 -7.35 7.18 -7.74
N VAL A 261 -6.89 7.10 -6.50
CA VAL A 261 -5.47 6.89 -6.17
C VAL A 261 -5.02 5.49 -6.54
N ILE A 262 -5.81 4.46 -6.22
CA ILE A 262 -5.52 3.07 -6.58
C ILE A 262 -5.50 2.89 -8.09
N LEU A 263 -6.45 3.49 -8.82
CA LEU A 263 -6.50 3.47 -10.29
C LEU A 263 -5.30 4.21 -10.90
N PHE A 264 -4.96 5.39 -10.37
CA PHE A 264 -3.80 6.17 -10.82
C PHE A 264 -2.47 5.42 -10.59
N ALA A 265 -2.39 4.61 -9.53
CA ALA A 265 -1.24 3.72 -9.29
C ALA A 265 -1.19 2.50 -10.23
N GLY A 266 -2.12 2.36 -11.17
CA GLY A 266 -2.07 1.34 -12.22
C GLY A 266 -2.50 -0.06 -11.77
N CYS A 267 -3.51 -0.15 -10.90
CA CYS A 267 -4.11 -1.44 -10.58
C CYS A 267 -4.81 -2.06 -11.82
N ASP A 268 -4.94 -3.39 -11.81
CA ASP A 268 -5.80 -4.07 -12.79
C ASP A 268 -7.28 -3.88 -12.41
N VAL A 269 -7.97 -3.04 -13.19
CA VAL A 269 -9.39 -2.70 -13.02
C VAL A 269 -10.31 -3.90 -13.24
N ASN A 270 -9.84 -4.91 -13.98
CA ASN A 270 -10.61 -6.09 -14.38
C ASN A 270 -10.14 -7.36 -13.66
N ALA A 271 -9.30 -7.24 -12.63
CA ALA A 271 -8.92 -8.36 -11.79
C ALA A 271 -10.18 -9.05 -11.24
N VAL A 272 -10.18 -10.38 -11.20
CA VAL A 272 -11.28 -11.16 -10.63
C VAL A 272 -10.89 -11.74 -9.27
N ASN A 273 -11.85 -11.82 -8.34
CA ASN A 273 -11.72 -12.53 -7.07
C ASN A 273 -12.03 -14.03 -7.24
N GLU A 274 -12.11 -14.82 -6.14
CA GLU A 274 -12.39 -16.26 -6.21
C GLU A 274 -13.83 -16.57 -6.67
N GLU A 275 -14.77 -15.64 -6.52
CA GLU A 275 -16.14 -15.74 -7.05
C GLU A 275 -16.22 -15.33 -8.54
N GLY A 276 -15.11 -14.91 -9.14
CA GLY A 276 -15.04 -14.40 -10.51
C GLY A 276 -15.56 -12.96 -10.64
N ASP A 277 -15.90 -12.31 -9.53
CA ASP A 277 -16.35 -10.93 -9.54
C ASP A 277 -15.17 -9.99 -9.82
N THR A 278 -15.40 -9.01 -10.68
CA THR A 278 -14.50 -7.86 -10.86
C THR A 278 -14.86 -6.75 -9.87
N PRO A 279 -14.02 -5.71 -9.66
CA PRO A 279 -14.41 -4.55 -8.88
C PRO A 279 -15.72 -3.92 -9.35
N LEU A 280 -16.02 -3.96 -10.66
CA LEU A 280 -17.28 -3.46 -11.18
C LEU A 280 -18.49 -4.29 -10.73
N HIS A 281 -18.37 -5.62 -10.60
CA HIS A 281 -19.43 -6.49 -10.06
C HIS A 281 -19.78 -6.13 -8.61
N LEU A 282 -18.78 -5.78 -7.80
CA LEU A 282 -18.99 -5.38 -6.40
C LEU A 282 -19.48 -3.92 -6.27
N ALA A 283 -19.01 -3.02 -7.11
CA ALA A 283 -19.35 -1.59 -7.06
C ALA A 283 -20.85 -1.33 -7.30
N VAL A 284 -21.47 -2.11 -8.17
CA VAL A 284 -22.88 -1.97 -8.58
C VAL A 284 -23.88 -2.51 -7.56
N THR A 285 -23.43 -3.25 -6.54
CA THR A 285 -24.30 -3.77 -5.48
C THR A 285 -24.61 -2.71 -4.41
N LEU A 286 -23.96 -1.54 -4.47
CA LEU A 286 -24.23 -0.44 -3.54
C LEU A 286 -25.68 0.03 -3.69
N LYS A 287 -26.42 0.05 -2.58
CA LYS A 287 -27.71 0.74 -2.45
C LYS A 287 -27.49 2.13 -1.84
N PRO A 288 -27.26 3.17 -2.66
CA PRO A 288 -26.88 4.47 -2.15
C PRO A 288 -28.05 5.13 -1.40
N LYS A 289 -27.74 5.74 -0.26
CA LYS A 289 -28.59 6.79 0.30
C LYS A 289 -28.58 8.02 -0.61
N PRO A 290 -29.51 8.99 -0.46
CA PRO A 290 -29.52 10.20 -1.29
C PRO A 290 -28.18 10.93 -1.38
N GLU A 291 -27.43 10.95 -0.27
CA GLU A 291 -26.08 11.53 -0.14
C GLU A 291 -24.97 10.74 -0.86
N GLU A 292 -25.16 9.43 -1.08
CA GLU A 292 -24.18 8.52 -1.69
C GLU A 292 -24.43 8.33 -3.20
N ARG A 293 -25.48 8.95 -3.75
CA ARG A 293 -25.83 8.82 -5.18
C ARG A 293 -24.75 9.37 -6.09
N GLU A 294 -24.16 10.52 -5.74
CA GLU A 294 -23.05 11.07 -6.52
C GLU A 294 -21.79 10.20 -6.36
N THR A 295 -21.55 9.66 -5.16
CA THR A 295 -20.45 8.71 -4.91
C THR A 295 -20.58 7.45 -5.78
N LEU A 296 -21.78 6.85 -5.88
CA LEU A 296 -22.03 5.72 -6.77
C LEU A 296 -21.73 6.09 -8.22
N LYS A 297 -22.28 7.22 -8.68
CA LYS A 297 -22.12 7.68 -10.06
C LYS A 297 -20.65 7.90 -10.41
N GLU A 298 -19.93 8.66 -9.59
CA GLU A 298 -18.52 8.97 -9.82
C GLU A 298 -17.66 7.70 -9.74
N MET A 299 -17.91 6.80 -8.78
CA MET A 299 -17.22 5.51 -8.68
C MET A 299 -17.39 4.67 -9.96
N LEU A 300 -18.63 4.48 -10.43
CA LEU A 300 -18.88 3.69 -11.64
C LEU A 300 -18.29 4.35 -12.89
N GLU A 301 -18.42 5.68 -13.02
CA GLU A 301 -17.83 6.42 -14.13
C GLU A 301 -16.29 6.30 -14.14
N LEU A 302 -15.64 6.36 -12.98
CA LEU A 302 -14.19 6.17 -12.86
C LEU A 302 -13.75 4.77 -13.29
N LEU A 303 -14.43 3.72 -12.83
CA LEU A 303 -14.10 2.34 -13.24
C LEU A 303 -14.24 2.18 -14.76
N LEU A 304 -15.34 2.68 -15.34
CA LEU A 304 -15.61 2.56 -16.77
C LEU A 304 -14.62 3.38 -17.63
N VAL A 305 -14.26 4.59 -17.21
CA VAL A 305 -13.26 5.42 -17.90
C VAL A 305 -11.87 4.77 -17.85
N ASN A 306 -11.56 4.04 -16.78
CA ASN A 306 -10.31 3.29 -16.63
C ASN A 306 -10.39 1.86 -17.22
N GLY A 307 -11.39 1.57 -18.05
CA GLY A 307 -11.43 0.34 -18.85
C GLY A 307 -12.08 -0.87 -18.16
N ALA A 308 -12.94 -0.66 -17.16
CA ALA A 308 -13.72 -1.75 -16.57
C ALA A 308 -14.65 -2.39 -17.61
N PHE A 309 -14.55 -3.72 -17.79
CA PHE A 309 -15.37 -4.48 -18.72
C PHE A 309 -16.75 -4.75 -18.13
N THR A 310 -17.79 -4.35 -18.87
CA THR A 310 -19.19 -4.52 -18.48
C THR A 310 -19.76 -5.89 -18.85
N LYS A 311 -19.10 -6.61 -19.77
CA LYS A 311 -19.56 -7.90 -20.32
C LYS A 311 -18.88 -9.12 -19.70
N LEU A 312 -17.89 -8.92 -18.81
CA LEU A 312 -17.31 -10.04 -18.06
C LEU A 312 -18.39 -10.65 -17.17
N VAL A 313 -18.34 -11.98 -17.05
CA VAL A 313 -19.23 -12.75 -16.19
C VAL A 313 -18.44 -13.36 -15.05
N ASN A 314 -19.05 -13.41 -13.87
CA ASN A 314 -18.49 -14.11 -12.72
C ASN A 314 -18.71 -15.63 -12.82
N THR A 315 -18.36 -16.38 -11.76
CA THR A 315 -18.53 -17.83 -11.71
C THR A 315 -19.99 -18.29 -11.79
N ASN A 316 -20.94 -17.39 -11.51
CA ASN A 316 -22.38 -17.61 -11.64
C ASN A 316 -22.93 -17.19 -13.02
N TYR A 317 -22.06 -16.88 -13.99
CA TYR A 317 -22.42 -16.38 -15.32
C TYR A 317 -23.19 -15.04 -15.32
N LEU A 318 -23.05 -14.26 -14.25
CA LEU A 318 -23.70 -12.96 -14.10
C LEU A 318 -22.74 -11.86 -14.53
N THR A 319 -23.21 -10.91 -15.35
CA THR A 319 -22.48 -9.68 -15.65
C THR A 319 -22.66 -8.65 -14.53
N ALA A 320 -21.84 -7.60 -14.53
CA ALA A 320 -22.05 -6.45 -13.65
C ALA A 320 -23.45 -5.81 -13.81
N MET A 321 -24.09 -5.92 -14.98
CA MET A 321 -25.45 -5.42 -15.17
C MET A 321 -26.50 -6.30 -14.48
N ASP A 322 -26.23 -7.60 -14.36
CA ASP A 322 -27.10 -8.56 -13.66
C ASP A 322 -26.96 -8.41 -12.13
N CYS A 323 -25.78 -8.04 -11.65
CA CYS A 323 -25.50 -7.76 -10.24
C CYS A 323 -26.02 -6.39 -9.73
N CYS A 324 -26.56 -5.54 -10.60
CA CYS A 324 -27.08 -4.23 -10.21
C CYS A 324 -28.28 -4.36 -9.25
N GLU A 325 -28.12 -3.85 -8.02
CA GLU A 325 -29.20 -3.84 -7.02
C GLU A 325 -30.10 -2.59 -7.11
N THR A 326 -29.73 -1.61 -7.93
CA THR A 326 -30.48 -0.35 -8.13
C THR A 326 -30.62 0.02 -9.62
N GLU A 327 -31.71 0.72 -9.95
CA GLU A 327 -31.96 1.19 -11.31
C GLU A 327 -30.97 2.30 -11.71
N GLU A 328 -30.54 3.12 -10.76
CA GLU A 328 -29.52 4.14 -10.99
C GLU A 328 -28.20 3.54 -11.49
N ALA A 329 -27.70 2.47 -10.85
CA ALA A 329 -26.50 1.76 -11.30
C ALA A 329 -26.68 1.19 -12.71
N ARG A 330 -27.82 0.53 -12.96
CA ARG A 330 -28.18 -0.04 -14.27
C ARG A 330 -28.17 1.04 -15.37
N MET A 331 -28.75 2.20 -15.10
CA MET A 331 -28.82 3.31 -16.05
C MET A 331 -27.44 3.91 -16.37
N ILE A 332 -26.53 3.98 -15.38
CA ILE A 332 -25.15 4.45 -15.61
C ILE A 332 -24.40 3.48 -16.53
N LEU A 333 -24.48 2.18 -16.28
CA LEU A 333 -23.86 1.16 -17.13
C LEU A 333 -24.43 1.19 -18.56
N LEU A 334 -25.74 1.30 -18.72
CA LEU A 334 -26.40 1.38 -20.03
C LEU A 334 -25.97 2.60 -20.84
N ARG A 335 -25.92 3.79 -20.21
CA ARG A 335 -25.49 5.03 -20.88
C ARG A 335 -24.06 4.90 -21.42
N LYS A 336 -23.15 4.34 -20.63
CA LYS A 336 -21.76 4.16 -21.04
C LYS A 336 -21.55 3.02 -22.02
N SER A 337 -22.31 1.92 -21.93
CA SER A 337 -22.31 0.87 -22.97
C SER A 337 -22.72 1.44 -24.34
N ARG A 338 -23.74 2.31 -24.39
CA ARG A 338 -24.15 3.01 -25.62
C ARG A 338 -23.10 4.01 -26.12
N GLN A 339 -22.48 4.76 -25.21
CA GLN A 339 -21.38 5.68 -25.57
C GLN A 339 -20.15 4.93 -26.07
N ASN A 340 -19.79 3.80 -25.46
CA ASN A 340 -18.66 2.97 -25.90
C ASN A 340 -18.98 2.28 -27.23
N ALA A 341 -20.21 1.80 -27.45
CA ALA A 341 -20.64 1.30 -28.76
C ALA A 341 -20.52 2.38 -29.84
N MET A 342 -20.95 3.62 -29.56
CA MET A 342 -20.77 4.76 -30.48
C MET A 342 -19.31 5.21 -30.64
N LYS A 343 -18.46 5.05 -29.62
CA LYS A 343 -17.04 5.48 -29.64
C LYS A 343 -16.12 4.44 -30.27
N VAL A 344 -16.47 3.15 -30.19
CA VAL A 344 -15.84 2.07 -30.95
C VAL A 344 -16.14 2.24 -32.44
N ASP A 345 -17.34 2.72 -32.80
CA ASP A 345 -17.69 3.09 -34.18
C ASP A 345 -16.99 4.36 -34.69
N ALA A 346 -16.64 5.30 -33.79
CA ALA A 346 -16.18 6.64 -34.19
C ALA A 346 -14.68 6.92 -34.02
N ASN A 347 -13.87 6.01 -33.44
CA ASN A 347 -12.50 6.37 -33.04
C ASN A 347 -11.39 5.33 -33.29
N VAL A 348 -11.61 4.35 -34.16
CA VAL A 348 -10.50 3.64 -34.81
C VAL A 348 -10.65 3.85 -36.30
N ASP A 349 -9.92 4.84 -36.84
CA ASP A 349 -9.65 4.82 -38.27
C ASP A 349 -8.82 3.56 -38.54
N ILE A 350 -9.50 2.51 -39.02
CA ILE A 350 -8.91 1.20 -39.33
C ILE A 350 -7.70 1.36 -40.25
N TYR A 351 -7.70 2.42 -41.07
CA TYR A 351 -6.55 2.80 -41.87
C TYR A 351 -5.35 3.20 -41.03
N SER A 352 -5.52 4.12 -40.07
CA SER A 352 -4.49 4.52 -39.12
C SER A 352 -3.99 3.34 -38.28
N PHE A 353 -4.86 2.41 -37.89
CA PHE A 353 -4.47 1.16 -37.23
C PHE A 353 -3.55 0.31 -38.12
N GLY A 354 -3.92 0.12 -39.39
CA GLY A 354 -3.09 -0.61 -40.36
C GLY A 354 -1.71 0.02 -40.58
N VAL A 355 -1.63 1.35 -40.60
CA VAL A 355 -0.35 2.09 -40.71
C VAL A 355 0.53 1.85 -39.48
N LEU A 356 -0.03 1.95 -38.28
CA LEU A 356 0.71 1.75 -37.03
C LEU A 356 1.16 0.30 -36.85
N LEU A 357 0.31 -0.66 -37.21
CA LEU A 357 0.66 -2.08 -37.18
C LEU A 357 1.81 -2.40 -38.14
N CYS A 358 1.83 -1.76 -39.32
CA CYS A 358 2.93 -1.84 -40.27
C CYS A 358 4.23 -1.27 -39.67
N GLU A 359 4.19 -0.05 -39.11
CA GLU A 359 5.33 0.59 -38.43
C GLU A 359 5.93 -0.30 -37.33
N ILE A 360 5.10 -0.91 -36.48
CA ILE A 360 5.55 -1.83 -35.42
C ILE A 360 6.25 -3.06 -36.00
N CYS A 361 5.71 -3.60 -37.10
CA CYS A 361 6.24 -4.82 -37.72
C CYS A 361 7.60 -4.60 -38.40
N ILE A 362 7.82 -3.44 -39.03
CA ILE A 362 9.05 -3.16 -39.79
C ILE A 362 10.05 -2.26 -39.03
N ARG A 363 9.60 -1.59 -37.96
CA ARG A 363 10.36 -0.62 -37.14
C ARG A 363 10.89 0.58 -37.93
N GLU A 364 10.17 0.98 -38.95
CA GLU A 364 10.44 2.18 -39.77
C GLU A 364 9.23 3.11 -39.71
N GLN A 365 9.49 4.42 -39.80
CA GLN A 365 8.41 5.41 -39.84
C GLN A 365 7.56 5.23 -41.11
N PRO A 366 6.23 5.42 -41.03
CA PRO A 366 5.35 5.22 -42.17
C PRO A 366 5.54 6.31 -43.23
N GLU A 367 5.92 5.90 -44.44
CA GLU A 367 6.10 6.77 -45.61
C GLU A 367 4.90 6.62 -46.54
N PRO A 368 4.07 7.67 -46.77
CA PRO A 368 2.86 7.57 -47.61
C PRO A 368 3.13 7.06 -49.03
N ASP A 369 4.22 7.51 -49.65
CA ASP A 369 4.56 7.18 -51.05
C ASP A 369 5.16 5.78 -51.20
N ARG A 370 5.62 5.16 -50.10
CA ARG A 370 6.25 3.83 -50.09
C ARG A 370 5.48 2.80 -49.26
N ARG A 371 4.20 3.09 -48.96
CA ARG A 371 3.38 2.30 -48.04
C ARG A 371 3.23 0.86 -48.50
N GLU A 372 3.01 0.62 -49.79
CA GLU A 372 2.88 -0.75 -50.33
C GLU A 372 4.19 -1.55 -50.21
N GLU A 373 5.34 -0.89 -50.41
CA GLU A 373 6.66 -1.50 -50.18
C GLU A 373 6.85 -1.86 -48.71
N GLN A 374 6.49 -0.95 -47.80
CA GLN A 374 6.57 -1.14 -46.36
C GLN A 374 5.69 -2.30 -45.87
N VAL A 375 4.48 -2.48 -46.41
CA VAL A 375 3.62 -3.63 -46.06
C VAL A 375 4.25 -4.95 -46.52
N VAL A 376 4.92 -4.98 -47.68
CA VAL A 376 5.56 -6.20 -48.19
C VAL A 376 6.69 -6.68 -47.26
N MET A 377 7.38 -5.76 -46.60
CA MET A 377 8.46 -6.04 -45.63
C MET A 377 7.99 -6.70 -44.33
N VAL A 378 6.67 -6.75 -44.07
CA VAL A 378 6.12 -7.44 -42.91
C VAL A 378 6.29 -8.97 -43.04
N ASN A 379 7.14 -9.55 -42.20
CA ASN A 379 7.50 -10.97 -42.25
C ASN A 379 6.34 -11.93 -41.93
N ASN A 380 5.43 -11.54 -41.03
CA ASN A 380 4.30 -12.38 -40.65
C ASN A 380 3.19 -12.29 -41.71
N ARG A 381 2.88 -13.42 -42.36
CA ARG A 381 1.90 -13.49 -43.44
C ARG A 381 0.48 -13.11 -43.00
N ALA A 382 0.08 -13.46 -41.78
CA ALA A 382 -1.25 -13.15 -41.24
C ALA A 382 -1.37 -11.65 -40.96
N LEU A 383 -0.38 -11.08 -40.25
CA LEU A 383 -0.35 -9.63 -39.99
C LEU A 383 -0.26 -8.82 -41.29
N ARG A 384 0.52 -9.28 -42.27
CA ARG A 384 0.61 -8.63 -43.58
C ARG A 384 -0.74 -8.62 -44.31
N ALA A 385 -1.49 -9.72 -44.28
CA ALA A 385 -2.82 -9.79 -44.88
C ALA A 385 -3.83 -8.88 -44.17
N LEU A 386 -3.76 -8.83 -42.84
CA LEU A 386 -4.57 -7.94 -42.01
C LEU A 386 -4.27 -6.46 -42.33
N ILE A 387 -2.99 -6.09 -42.39
CA ILE A 387 -2.55 -4.73 -42.74
C ILE A 387 -3.07 -4.33 -44.13
N TRP A 388 -3.00 -5.22 -45.13
CA TRP A 388 -3.54 -4.95 -46.46
C TRP A 388 -5.04 -4.64 -46.46
N ARG A 389 -5.83 -5.39 -45.68
CA ARG A 389 -7.27 -5.15 -45.52
C ARG A 389 -7.55 -3.84 -44.79
N CYS A 390 -6.75 -3.52 -43.76
CA CYS A 390 -6.88 -2.27 -43.02
C CYS A 390 -6.59 -1.03 -43.89
N LEU A 391 -5.65 -1.14 -44.83
CA LEU A 391 -5.21 -0.06 -45.70
C LEU A 391 -6.02 0.09 -47.00
N SER A 392 -7.19 -0.56 -47.13
CA SER A 392 -8.02 -0.41 -48.33
C SER A 392 -8.41 1.07 -48.57
N ARG A 393 -8.39 1.46 -49.85
CA ARG A 393 -8.78 2.81 -50.28
C ARG A 393 -10.28 3.04 -50.15
N ALA A 394 -11.09 1.98 -50.24
CA ALA A 394 -12.52 2.00 -49.98
C ALA A 394 -12.75 1.77 -48.48
N PRO A 395 -13.28 2.76 -47.72
CA PRO A 395 -13.54 2.60 -46.28
C PRO A 395 -14.45 1.43 -45.94
N GLU A 396 -15.44 1.15 -46.78
CA GLU A 396 -16.41 0.05 -46.66
C GLU A 396 -15.82 -1.36 -46.83
N GLU A 397 -14.63 -1.49 -47.41
CA GLU A 397 -13.94 -2.78 -47.56
C GLU A 397 -12.99 -3.09 -46.38
N ARG A 398 -12.81 -2.13 -45.47
CA ARG A 398 -11.93 -2.29 -44.31
C ARG A 398 -12.62 -3.18 -43.26
N PRO A 399 -11.89 -4.07 -42.58
CA PRO A 399 -12.44 -4.93 -41.54
C PRO A 399 -12.90 -4.11 -40.34
N SER A 400 -13.95 -4.55 -39.66
CA SER A 400 -14.35 -3.92 -38.40
C SER A 400 -13.32 -4.21 -37.31
N MET A 401 -13.29 -3.41 -36.25
CA MET A 401 -12.40 -3.69 -35.10
C MET A 401 -12.73 -5.03 -34.44
N GLU A 402 -13.99 -5.48 -34.51
CA GLU A 402 -14.40 -6.80 -34.01
C GLU A 402 -13.77 -7.93 -34.84
N ASP A 403 -13.69 -7.80 -36.17
CA ASP A 403 -13.02 -8.76 -37.05
C ASP A 403 -11.51 -8.83 -36.76
N ILE A 404 -10.88 -7.67 -36.55
CA ILE A 404 -9.45 -7.56 -36.23
C ILE A 404 -9.12 -8.28 -34.91
N ILE A 405 -9.93 -8.07 -33.86
CA ILE A 405 -9.74 -8.71 -32.55
C ILE A 405 -9.96 -10.23 -32.62
N GLY A 406 -10.81 -10.71 -33.53
CA GLY A 406 -11.02 -12.15 -33.74
C GLY A 406 -9.90 -12.87 -34.51
N GLU A 407 -9.07 -12.12 -35.26
CA GLU A 407 -8.00 -12.65 -36.11
C GLU A 407 -6.57 -12.50 -35.53
N LEU A 408 -6.40 -11.63 -34.53
CA LEU A 408 -5.17 -11.44 -33.76
C LEU A 408 -5.10 -12.41 -32.57
#